data_AF-A0A519KVT2-F1
#
_entry.id   AF-A0A519KVT2-F1
#
_cell.length_a   1.000
_cell.length_b   1.000
_cell.length_c   1.000
_cell.angle_alpha   90.00
_cell.angle_beta   90.00
_cell.angle_gamma   90.00
#
_symmetry.space_group_name_H-M   'P 1'
#
loop_
_entity.id
_entity.type
_entity.pdbx_description
1 polymer ?
#
loop_
_entity_poly.entity_id
_entity_poly.type
_entity_poly.pdbx_seq_one_letter_code
_entity_poly.pdbx_strand_id
1 'polypeptide(L)'
;MKFKLLLFCSFWMLVFSVSCNKDEISFDAPSQELSFSRDTVFCDTVYHQVRSETYAVKVYNNEDKDIMIPKIGLEKGAASLYKINVDGKTGHEFTNVPLRKKDSLFIFVEIAPQATGPEAIAEDRVIFTSPAGQQHVTLFSVVQDAEFFIQTPTNPNVLTSNTTWTSNKAKIIYGDLTVDQDITLNIQAGTKVYFHKNSGMKVAAGGILNINGTQSQQVIMRGDRNDTYYDTIPKNWNSIRMAAGSLLNMNHTRLFGGTKGLDLRQSTATIKNSFIHTFQEYGIYAVASTVTANNLVMNNCGESAIGIFKGGNHSYTHATIANYSGTMGSLNRLGIFATNEFKEENGQIVYGALQNLNILNSIVYSDRDNSITLEKVGTNQFQYLIQNSSIKYSGVSGAGF
;
A
#
# COMPACT_ATOMS: atom_id res chain seq x y z
N MET A 1 56.58 35.98 36.62
CA MET A 1 55.10 35.85 36.72
C MET A 1 54.33 36.99 36.05
N LYS A 2 54.73 38.26 36.22
CA LYS A 2 53.96 39.43 35.73
C LYS A 2 53.79 39.51 34.19
N PHE A 3 54.81 39.12 33.41
CA PHE A 3 54.73 39.19 31.93
C PHE A 3 53.81 38.11 31.31
N LYS A 4 53.79 36.89 31.89
CA LYS A 4 52.88 35.82 31.45
C LYS A 4 51.41 36.13 31.76
N LEU A 5 51.15 36.82 32.87
CA LEU A 5 49.80 37.29 33.23
C LEU A 5 49.30 38.39 32.28
N LEU A 6 50.19 39.30 31.88
CA LEU A 6 49.90 40.35 30.88
C LEU A 6 49.58 39.77 29.50
N LEU A 7 50.33 38.77 29.04
CA LEU A 7 50.04 38.06 27.79
C LEU A 7 48.72 37.28 27.85
N PHE A 8 48.42 36.65 28.99
CA PHE A 8 47.15 35.95 29.19
C PHE A 8 45.95 36.90 29.18
N CYS A 9 46.04 38.03 29.89
CA CYS A 9 44.99 39.05 29.85
C CYS A 9 44.84 39.68 28.47
N SER A 10 45.94 39.97 27.76
CA SER A 10 45.90 40.49 26.38
C SER A 10 45.25 39.51 25.40
N PHE A 11 45.58 38.22 25.50
CA PHE A 11 44.96 37.17 24.69
C PHE A 11 43.45 37.06 24.93
N TRP A 12 43.00 37.05 26.18
CA TRP A 12 41.57 37.02 26.49
C TRP A 12 40.84 38.29 26.05
N MET A 13 41.48 39.46 26.17
CA MET A 13 40.91 40.72 25.68
C MET A 13 40.79 40.73 24.14
N LEU A 14 41.71 40.08 23.43
CA LEU A 14 41.63 39.88 21.99
C LEU A 14 40.51 38.89 21.60
N VAL A 15 40.35 37.79 22.35
CA VAL A 15 39.27 36.81 22.12
C VAL A 15 37.89 37.45 22.35
N PHE A 16 37.73 38.28 23.39
CA PHE A 16 36.48 39.00 23.65
C PHE A 16 36.17 40.11 22.63
N SER A 17 37.19 40.70 21.99
CA SER A 17 36.99 41.72 20.94
C SER A 17 36.66 41.12 19.57
N VAL A 18 37.07 39.88 19.28
CA VAL A 18 36.74 39.17 18.03
C VAL A 18 35.38 38.45 18.10
N SER A 19 34.82 38.25 19.29
CA SER A 19 33.53 37.56 19.48
C SER A 19 32.29 38.44 19.18
N CYS A 20 32.48 39.69 18.77
CA CYS A 20 31.39 40.64 18.52
C CYS A 20 31.26 41.00 17.03
N ASN A 21 31.28 40.00 16.14
CA ASN A 21 30.65 40.18 14.83
C ASN A 21 29.14 40.01 15.02
N LYS A 22 28.43 41.14 15.17
CA LYS A 22 27.01 41.16 14.82
C LYS A 22 26.97 41.10 13.31
N ASP A 23 26.85 39.90 12.74
CA ASP A 23 26.36 39.77 11.38
C ASP A 23 24.99 40.46 11.36
N GLU A 24 24.91 41.66 10.80
CA GLU A 24 23.63 42.32 10.56
C GLU A 24 22.89 41.44 9.55
N ILE A 25 21.92 40.68 10.05
CA ILE A 25 21.04 39.87 9.21
C ILE A 25 20.14 40.84 8.44
N SER A 26 20.59 41.25 7.27
CA SER A 26 19.83 42.06 6.32
C SER A 26 19.30 41.15 5.22
N PHE A 27 18.00 41.24 4.97
CA PHE A 27 17.36 40.51 3.87
C PHE A 27 17.04 41.48 2.73
N ASP A 28 17.54 41.17 1.55
CA ASP A 28 17.24 41.93 0.33
C ASP A 28 16.04 41.35 -0.41
N ALA A 29 15.48 42.11 -1.35
CA ALA A 29 14.57 41.51 -2.32
C ALA A 29 15.33 40.55 -3.25
N PRO A 30 14.69 39.42 -3.67
CA PRO A 30 15.27 38.52 -4.66
C PRO A 30 15.54 39.27 -5.96
N SER A 31 16.77 39.14 -6.47
CA SER A 31 17.20 39.69 -7.75
C SER A 31 17.20 38.64 -8.87
N GLN A 32 17.09 37.37 -8.50
CA GLN A 32 17.01 36.21 -9.40
C GLN A 32 15.77 35.37 -9.11
N GLU A 33 15.44 34.49 -10.05
CA GLU A 33 14.42 33.46 -9.87
C GLU A 33 14.84 32.41 -8.81
N LEU A 34 13.86 31.97 -8.03
CA LEU A 34 13.99 30.86 -7.09
C LEU A 34 14.03 29.53 -7.87
N SER A 35 14.67 28.51 -7.30
CA SER A 35 14.56 27.14 -7.80
C SER A 35 13.63 26.32 -6.92
N PHE A 36 12.97 25.32 -7.52
CA PHE A 36 12.06 24.41 -6.81
C PHE A 36 12.55 22.98 -6.94
N SER A 37 12.31 22.16 -5.91
CA SER A 37 12.60 20.71 -6.00
C SER A 37 11.76 19.97 -7.04
N ARG A 38 10.64 20.57 -7.48
CA ARG A 38 9.70 20.06 -8.49
C ARG A 38 8.80 21.19 -8.99
N ASP A 39 8.35 21.09 -10.23
CA ASP A 39 7.43 22.07 -10.85
C ASP A 39 5.96 21.72 -10.60
N THR A 40 5.67 20.46 -10.29
CA THR A 40 4.32 19.98 -9.96
C THR A 40 4.36 19.05 -8.75
N VAL A 41 3.48 19.32 -7.79
CA VAL A 41 3.16 18.45 -6.66
C VAL A 41 1.88 17.70 -7.01
N PHE A 42 2.04 16.44 -7.42
CA PHE A 42 0.94 15.50 -7.50
C PHE A 42 0.60 15.07 -6.07
N CYS A 43 -0.45 15.65 -5.50
CA CYS A 43 -1.07 15.08 -4.30
C CYS A 43 -1.98 13.97 -4.81
N ASP A 44 -1.73 12.73 -4.37
CA ASP A 44 -2.26 11.48 -4.90
C ASP A 44 -3.81 11.43 -4.98
N THR A 45 -4.41 10.33 -5.44
CA THR A 45 -5.87 10.22 -5.43
C THR A 45 -6.38 10.35 -4.00
N VAL A 46 -7.24 11.34 -3.74
CA VAL A 46 -7.78 11.62 -2.42
C VAL A 46 -9.27 11.33 -2.39
N TYR A 47 -9.75 10.78 -1.28
CA TYR A 47 -11.17 10.45 -1.15
C TYR A 47 -11.93 11.63 -0.58
N HIS A 48 -13.16 11.84 -1.07
CA HIS A 48 -14.04 12.87 -0.53
C HIS A 48 -14.09 12.81 1.01
N GLN A 49 -13.94 13.95 1.67
CA GLN A 49 -13.96 14.11 3.15
C GLN A 49 -12.77 13.51 3.92
N VAL A 50 -11.75 12.97 3.24
CA VAL A 50 -10.50 12.51 3.87
C VAL A 50 -9.36 13.44 3.49
N ARG A 51 -8.59 13.90 4.49
CA ARG A 51 -7.37 14.68 4.25
C ARG A 51 -6.31 13.81 3.59
N SER A 52 -5.56 14.40 2.66
CA SER A 52 -4.37 13.75 2.11
C SER A 52 -3.27 13.57 3.16
N GLU A 53 -2.27 12.76 2.84
CA GLU A 53 -0.96 12.89 3.44
C GLU A 53 -0.33 14.26 3.12
N THR A 54 0.71 14.61 3.86
CA THR A 54 1.45 15.86 3.69
C THR A 54 2.55 15.69 2.64
N TYR A 55 2.47 16.45 1.55
CA TYR A 55 3.52 16.54 0.52
C TYR A 55 4.46 17.70 0.83
N ALA A 56 5.68 17.68 0.32
CA ALA A 56 6.66 18.74 0.59
C ALA A 56 7.37 19.21 -0.68
N VAL A 57 7.38 20.51 -0.94
CA VAL A 57 8.24 21.13 -1.97
C VAL A 57 9.30 21.99 -1.28
N LYS A 58 10.55 21.85 -1.71
CA LYS A 58 11.63 22.75 -1.31
C LYS A 58 11.74 23.91 -2.27
N VAL A 59 11.93 25.10 -1.72
CA VAL A 59 12.20 26.35 -2.42
C VAL A 59 13.63 26.77 -2.09
N TYR A 60 14.44 27.05 -3.09
CA TYR A 60 15.87 27.31 -2.95
C TYR A 60 16.20 28.75 -3.30
N ASN A 61 16.99 29.38 -2.45
CA ASN A 61 17.66 30.64 -2.76
C ASN A 61 18.98 30.36 -3.46
N ASN A 62 19.04 30.67 -4.76
CA ASN A 62 20.24 30.50 -5.56
C ASN A 62 21.25 31.66 -5.39
N GLU A 63 20.87 32.75 -4.72
CA GLU A 63 21.71 33.91 -4.53
C GLU A 63 22.69 33.71 -3.36
N ASP A 64 23.83 34.41 -3.41
CA ASP A 64 24.82 34.43 -2.31
C ASP A 64 24.54 35.55 -1.30
N LYS A 65 23.24 35.84 -1.08
CA LYS A 65 22.75 36.81 -0.11
C LYS A 65 21.44 36.35 0.50
N ASP A 66 21.15 36.82 1.70
CA ASP A 66 19.89 36.56 2.39
C ASP A 66 18.77 37.33 1.67
N ILE A 67 17.67 36.65 1.34
CA ILE A 67 16.54 37.22 0.59
C ILE A 67 15.24 37.18 1.39
N MET A 68 14.38 38.16 1.14
CA MET A 68 13.02 38.20 1.67
C MET A 68 12.03 38.02 0.52
N ILE A 69 11.43 36.84 0.43
CA ILE A 69 10.41 36.56 -0.57
C ILE A 69 9.17 37.40 -0.23
N PRO A 70 8.77 38.36 -1.10
CA PRO A 70 7.71 39.30 -0.76
C PRO A 70 6.36 38.61 -0.52
N LYS A 71 6.01 37.65 -1.37
CA LYS A 71 4.73 36.94 -1.27
C LYS A 71 4.85 35.49 -1.71
N ILE A 72 4.27 34.61 -0.90
CA ILE A 72 3.97 33.21 -1.23
C ILE A 72 2.47 33.00 -0.95
N GLY A 73 1.71 32.44 -1.87
CA GLY A 73 0.29 32.19 -1.63
C GLY A 73 -0.34 31.23 -2.60
N LEU A 74 -1.50 30.69 -2.23
CA LEU A 74 -2.32 29.89 -3.14
C LEU A 74 -3.04 30.80 -4.13
N GLU A 75 -3.05 30.46 -5.42
CA GLU A 75 -3.71 31.23 -6.49
C GLU A 75 -5.21 31.41 -6.19
N LYS A 76 -5.86 30.37 -5.66
CA LYS A 76 -7.25 30.42 -5.19
C LYS A 76 -7.45 30.95 -3.77
N GLY A 77 -6.37 31.27 -3.05
CA GLY A 77 -6.40 31.76 -1.68
C GLY A 77 -7.23 30.88 -0.74
N ALA A 78 -8.14 31.50 0.03
CA ALA A 78 -9.00 30.80 0.97
C ALA A 78 -10.06 29.88 0.32
N ALA A 79 -10.32 30.03 -0.99
CA ALA A 79 -11.20 29.15 -1.74
C ALA A 79 -10.49 27.88 -2.24
N SER A 80 -9.18 27.78 -2.04
CA SER A 80 -8.42 26.59 -2.39
C SER A 80 -8.85 25.37 -1.57
N LEU A 81 -8.91 24.21 -2.24
CA LEU A 81 -9.00 22.93 -1.56
C LEU A 81 -7.67 22.53 -0.90
N TYR A 82 -6.58 23.19 -1.28
CA TYR A 82 -5.26 22.96 -0.73
C TYR A 82 -5.00 23.83 0.50
N LYS A 83 -4.22 23.28 1.41
CA LYS A 83 -3.68 23.96 2.58
C LYS A 83 -2.17 23.85 2.52
N ILE A 84 -1.51 24.97 2.73
CA ILE A 84 -0.05 25.01 2.74
C ILE A 84 0.48 25.48 4.09
N ASN A 85 1.64 24.95 4.45
CA ASN A 85 2.43 25.41 5.57
C ASN A 85 3.81 25.81 5.04
N VAL A 86 4.18 27.07 5.21
CA VAL A 86 5.45 27.64 4.76
C VAL A 86 6.34 27.82 5.99
N ASP A 87 7.41 27.03 6.06
CA ASP A 87 8.41 27.08 7.13
C ASP A 87 7.80 27.08 8.55
N GLY A 88 6.86 26.17 8.79
CA GLY A 88 6.18 25.98 10.07
C GLY A 88 4.93 26.82 10.28
N LYS A 89 4.63 27.80 9.41
CA LYS A 89 3.42 28.63 9.50
C LYS A 89 2.34 28.15 8.53
N THR A 90 1.12 27.90 9.02
CA THR A 90 -0.03 27.50 8.19
C THR A 90 -0.82 28.72 7.73
N GLY A 91 -1.27 28.72 6.47
CA GLY A 91 -2.01 29.83 5.88
C GLY A 91 -2.26 29.63 4.38
N HIS A 92 -2.95 30.60 3.77
CA HIS A 92 -3.17 30.63 2.31
C HIS A 92 -2.32 31.70 1.62
N GLU A 93 -1.76 32.62 2.40
CA GLU A 93 -0.92 33.71 1.95
C GLU A 93 0.10 34.02 3.05
N PHE A 94 1.33 34.30 2.62
CA PHE A 94 2.48 34.59 3.46
C PHE A 94 3.24 35.76 2.84
N THR A 95 3.61 36.71 3.67
CA THR A 95 4.36 37.89 3.25
C THR A 95 5.69 37.95 3.94
N ASN A 96 6.69 38.52 3.27
CA ASN A 96 8.01 38.79 3.85
C ASN A 96 8.66 37.53 4.45
N VAL A 97 8.74 36.47 3.66
CA VAL A 97 9.27 35.18 4.09
C VAL A 97 10.80 35.19 3.94
N PRO A 98 11.57 35.13 5.04
CA PRO A 98 13.03 35.16 4.97
C PRO A 98 13.58 33.82 4.46
N LEU A 99 14.60 33.88 3.60
CA LEU A 99 15.34 32.72 3.12
C LEU A 99 16.83 33.06 3.00
N ARG A 100 17.67 32.35 3.75
CA ARG A 100 19.10 32.64 3.84
C ARG A 100 19.85 32.33 2.53
N LYS A 101 21.03 32.93 2.38
CA LYS A 101 21.93 32.68 1.25
C LYS A 101 22.19 31.19 1.08
N LYS A 102 22.06 30.71 -0.16
CA LYS A 102 22.28 29.30 -0.53
C LYS A 102 21.49 28.29 0.32
N ASP A 103 20.38 28.72 0.91
CA ASP A 103 19.54 27.88 1.78
C ASP A 103 18.23 27.51 1.09
N SER A 104 17.45 26.65 1.74
CA SER A 104 16.14 26.21 1.28
C SER A 104 15.10 26.25 2.40
N LEU A 105 13.84 26.50 2.05
CA LEU A 105 12.71 26.32 2.96
C LEU A 105 11.78 25.20 2.47
N PHE A 106 11.01 24.64 3.40
CA PHE A 106 9.96 23.68 3.08
C PHE A 106 8.60 24.36 2.97
N ILE A 107 7.85 23.97 1.95
CA ILE A 107 6.41 24.17 1.87
C ILE A 107 5.74 22.80 1.93
N PHE A 108 4.98 22.58 2.99
CA PHE A 108 4.13 21.41 3.13
C PHE A 108 2.77 21.66 2.50
N VAL A 109 2.22 20.69 1.79
CA VAL A 109 0.97 20.77 1.05
C VAL A 109 0.05 19.62 1.47
N GLU A 110 -1.19 19.96 1.80
CA GLU A 110 -2.28 19.01 2.06
C GLU A 110 -3.50 19.43 1.24
N ILE A 111 -4.42 18.51 0.94
CA ILE A 111 -5.71 18.82 0.32
C ILE A 111 -6.86 18.33 1.21
N ALA A 112 -7.91 19.16 1.30
CA ALA A 112 -9.20 18.82 1.88
C ALA A 112 -10.24 18.71 0.74
N PRO A 113 -10.37 17.53 0.10
CA PRO A 113 -11.04 17.40 -1.17
C PRO A 113 -12.57 17.41 -1.07
N GLN A 114 -13.20 17.97 -2.10
CA GLN A 114 -14.64 17.94 -2.35
C GLN A 114 -14.88 17.26 -3.71
N ALA A 115 -15.65 16.17 -3.76
CA ALA A 115 -15.99 15.47 -5.00
C ALA A 115 -17.37 15.93 -5.48
N THR A 116 -17.49 16.30 -6.76
CA THR A 116 -18.77 16.63 -7.41
C THR A 116 -19.30 15.49 -8.30
N GLY A 117 -18.61 14.34 -8.30
CA GLY A 117 -18.91 13.14 -9.08
C GLY A 117 -17.99 11.97 -8.67
N PRO A 118 -18.05 10.81 -9.38
CA PRO A 118 -17.24 9.62 -9.05
C PRO A 118 -15.73 9.90 -9.05
N GLU A 119 -15.30 10.76 -9.96
CA GLU A 119 -13.95 11.34 -10.04
C GLU A 119 -14.07 12.84 -10.34
N ALA A 120 -13.25 13.65 -9.68
CA ALA A 120 -13.12 15.08 -9.92
C ALA A 120 -11.63 15.47 -9.91
N ILE A 121 -11.25 16.54 -10.62
CA ILE A 121 -9.88 17.05 -10.62
C ILE A 121 -9.84 18.30 -9.74
N ALA A 122 -8.91 18.33 -8.80
CA ALA A 122 -8.54 19.53 -8.07
C ALA A 122 -7.18 20.03 -8.57
N GLU A 123 -7.12 21.32 -8.89
CA GLU A 123 -5.89 21.99 -9.31
C GLU A 123 -5.80 23.35 -8.60
N ASP A 124 -4.61 23.75 -8.19
CA ASP A 124 -4.28 25.09 -7.73
C ASP A 124 -2.78 25.35 -7.93
N ARG A 125 -2.30 26.55 -7.64
CA ARG A 125 -0.88 26.89 -7.74
C ARG A 125 -0.40 27.59 -6.48
N VAL A 126 0.80 27.24 -6.03
CA VAL A 126 1.55 28.06 -5.07
C VAL A 126 2.30 29.12 -5.86
N ILE A 127 1.87 30.36 -5.76
CA ILE A 127 2.43 31.52 -6.44
C ILE A 127 3.50 32.17 -5.56
N PHE A 128 4.64 32.47 -6.17
CA PHE A 128 5.75 33.23 -5.61
C PHE A 128 5.86 34.54 -6.37
N THR A 129 5.77 35.67 -5.67
CA THR A 129 5.89 37.00 -6.29
C THR A 129 7.12 37.70 -5.76
N SER A 130 8.05 38.06 -6.65
CA SER A 130 9.24 38.85 -6.36
C SER A 130 9.45 39.94 -7.42
N PRO A 131 10.38 40.89 -7.23
CA PRO A 131 10.76 41.84 -8.29
C PRO A 131 11.37 41.16 -9.52
N ALA A 132 11.97 39.96 -9.36
CA ALA A 132 12.52 39.18 -10.45
C ALA A 132 11.43 38.53 -11.33
N GLY A 133 10.20 38.40 -10.83
CA GLY A 133 9.07 37.86 -11.57
C GLY A 133 8.07 37.11 -10.70
N GLN A 134 7.09 36.52 -11.37
CA GLN A 134 6.13 35.61 -10.74
C GLN A 134 6.42 34.17 -11.15
N GLN A 135 6.68 33.31 -10.18
CA GLN A 135 6.90 31.88 -10.38
C GLN A 135 5.80 31.07 -9.69
N HIS A 136 5.67 29.80 -10.06
CA HIS A 136 4.67 28.94 -9.42
C HIS A 136 5.11 27.48 -9.34
N VAL A 137 4.51 26.77 -8.39
CA VAL A 137 4.50 25.30 -8.31
C VAL A 137 3.05 24.85 -8.45
N THR A 138 2.78 23.98 -9.42
CA THR A 138 1.43 23.45 -9.67
C THR A 138 1.06 22.40 -8.64
N LEU A 139 -0.15 22.45 -8.11
CA LEU A 139 -0.74 21.45 -7.24
C LEU A 139 -1.85 20.73 -8.01
N PHE A 140 -1.78 19.40 -8.04
CA PHE A 140 -2.73 18.59 -8.82
C PHE A 140 -3.17 17.35 -8.04
N SER A 141 -4.48 17.08 -8.03
CA SER A 141 -5.07 15.90 -7.38
C SER A 141 -6.28 15.35 -8.11
N VAL A 142 -6.41 14.03 -8.08
CA VAL A 142 -7.65 13.34 -8.44
C VAL A 142 -8.46 13.12 -7.16
N VAL A 143 -9.71 13.53 -7.14
CA VAL A 143 -10.64 13.31 -6.03
C VAL A 143 -11.62 12.20 -6.41
N GLN A 144 -11.74 11.16 -5.60
CA GLN A 144 -12.73 10.08 -5.81
C GLN A 144 -13.85 10.13 -4.78
N ASP A 145 -15.10 9.89 -5.22
CA ASP A 145 -16.23 9.63 -4.32
C ASP A 145 -16.12 8.21 -3.75
N ALA A 146 -16.38 8.08 -2.46
CA ALA A 146 -16.10 6.89 -1.69
C ALA A 146 -17.20 6.60 -0.66
N GLU A 147 -17.41 5.32 -0.39
CA GLU A 147 -18.24 4.81 0.68
C GLU A 147 -17.34 4.19 1.75
N PHE A 148 -17.52 4.63 3.01
CA PHE A 148 -16.66 4.26 4.12
C PHE A 148 -17.33 3.22 5.03
N PHE A 149 -16.61 2.14 5.30
CA PHE A 149 -16.97 1.05 6.21
C PHE A 149 -16.06 1.11 7.44
N ILE A 150 -16.51 1.80 8.48
CA ILE A 150 -15.69 2.17 9.64
C ILE A 150 -16.09 1.37 10.86
N GLN A 151 -15.19 0.51 11.32
CA GLN A 151 -15.30 -0.15 12.61
C GLN A 151 -15.00 0.84 13.74
N THR A 152 -15.91 0.92 14.71
CA THR A 152 -15.75 1.71 15.94
C THR A 152 -16.21 0.86 17.13
N PRO A 153 -15.96 1.26 18.39
CA PRO A 153 -16.50 0.55 19.55
C PRO A 153 -18.03 0.39 19.54
N THR A 154 -18.76 1.25 18.82
CA THR A 154 -20.22 1.23 18.72
C THR A 154 -20.74 0.77 17.36
N ASN A 155 -19.87 0.62 16.36
CA ASN A 155 -20.19 0.09 15.03
C ASN A 155 -19.30 -1.12 14.73
N PRO A 156 -19.82 -2.36 14.80
CA PRO A 156 -19.01 -3.56 14.55
C PRO A 156 -18.64 -3.73 13.06
N ASN A 157 -19.17 -2.90 12.16
CA ASN A 157 -18.90 -2.91 10.72
C ASN A 157 -19.25 -4.26 10.09
N VAL A 158 -20.56 -4.57 10.08
CA VAL A 158 -21.10 -5.85 9.64
C VAL A 158 -22.17 -5.63 8.56
N LEU A 159 -22.07 -6.35 7.45
CA LEU A 159 -23.12 -6.47 6.45
C LEU A 159 -24.08 -7.59 6.85
N THR A 160 -25.26 -7.22 7.34
CA THR A 160 -26.30 -8.15 7.84
C THR A 160 -27.37 -8.48 6.79
N SER A 161 -27.22 -7.96 5.57
CA SER A 161 -28.14 -8.22 4.47
C SER A 161 -27.39 -8.31 3.14
N ASN A 162 -27.98 -9.04 2.19
CA ASN A 162 -27.40 -9.21 0.87
C ASN A 162 -27.13 -7.84 0.22
N THR A 163 -25.88 -7.61 -0.17
CA THR A 163 -25.39 -6.31 -0.58
C THR A 163 -24.74 -6.41 -1.96
N THR A 164 -24.93 -5.37 -2.79
CA THR A 164 -24.25 -5.24 -4.08
C THR A 164 -23.47 -3.94 -4.12
N TRP A 165 -22.17 -4.04 -4.38
CA TRP A 165 -21.29 -2.91 -4.63
C TRP A 165 -21.06 -2.73 -6.12
N THR A 166 -21.15 -1.48 -6.57
CA THR A 166 -20.88 -1.06 -7.95
C THR A 166 -19.68 -0.12 -7.99
N SER A 167 -19.16 0.12 -9.20
CA SER A 167 -18.04 1.03 -9.45
C SER A 167 -18.37 2.53 -9.27
N ASN A 168 -19.59 2.88 -8.85
CA ASN A 168 -20.01 4.27 -8.68
C ASN A 168 -19.23 4.97 -7.56
N LYS A 169 -18.84 4.22 -6.52
CA LYS A 169 -18.03 4.71 -5.40
C LYS A 169 -16.98 3.69 -5.02
N ALA A 170 -15.76 4.16 -4.76
CA ALA A 170 -14.75 3.33 -4.12
C ALA A 170 -15.23 2.89 -2.73
N LYS A 171 -14.80 1.71 -2.27
CA LYS A 171 -15.18 1.17 -0.95
C LYS A 171 -13.96 1.23 -0.05
N ILE A 172 -14.00 2.02 1.03
CA ILE A 172 -12.86 2.18 1.94
C ILE A 172 -13.19 1.52 3.27
N ILE A 173 -12.35 0.58 3.70
CA ILE A 173 -12.57 -0.22 4.90
C ILE A 173 -11.56 0.19 5.98
N TYR A 174 -12.07 0.65 7.12
CA TYR A 174 -11.31 0.93 8.35
C TYR A 174 -11.67 -0.09 9.42
N GLY A 175 -10.67 -0.85 9.88
CA GLY A 175 -10.88 -2.02 10.73
C GLY A 175 -11.38 -3.22 9.93
N ASP A 176 -12.01 -4.18 10.60
CA ASP A 176 -12.55 -5.35 9.90
C ASP A 176 -13.98 -5.10 9.42
N LEU A 177 -14.27 -5.38 8.15
CA LEU A 177 -15.63 -5.49 7.63
C LEU A 177 -16.05 -6.97 7.61
N THR A 178 -17.16 -7.29 8.27
CA THR A 178 -17.70 -8.66 8.27
C THR A 178 -18.89 -8.77 7.31
N VAL A 179 -18.84 -9.71 6.37
CA VAL A 179 -20.02 -10.25 5.70
C VAL A 179 -20.59 -11.32 6.61
N ASP A 180 -21.80 -11.11 7.13
CA ASP A 180 -22.37 -11.96 8.17
C ASP A 180 -22.73 -13.35 7.65
N GLN A 181 -23.11 -14.25 8.56
CA GLN A 181 -23.45 -15.63 8.24
C GLN A 181 -24.57 -15.69 7.18
N ASP A 182 -24.38 -16.54 6.19
CA ASP A 182 -25.32 -16.78 5.08
C ASP A 182 -25.64 -15.51 4.23
N ILE A 183 -24.89 -14.41 4.42
CA ILE A 183 -25.03 -13.18 3.64
C ILE A 183 -24.15 -13.22 2.39
N THR A 184 -24.71 -12.70 1.30
CA THR A 184 -24.00 -12.53 0.02
C THR A 184 -23.56 -11.08 -0.19
N LEU A 185 -22.26 -10.89 -0.45
CA LEU A 185 -21.70 -9.65 -0.98
C LEU A 185 -21.35 -9.83 -2.46
N ASN A 186 -21.98 -9.05 -3.33
CA ASN A 186 -21.69 -9.00 -4.77
C ASN A 186 -20.89 -7.74 -5.12
N ILE A 187 -19.65 -7.90 -5.54
CA ILE A 187 -18.79 -6.80 -6.00
C ILE A 187 -18.78 -6.82 -7.52
N GLN A 188 -19.38 -5.81 -8.15
CA GLN A 188 -19.53 -5.72 -9.60
C GLN A 188 -18.26 -5.21 -10.29
N ALA A 189 -18.18 -5.42 -11.60
CA ALA A 189 -17.05 -5.02 -12.44
C ALA A 189 -16.64 -3.55 -12.23
N GLY A 190 -15.33 -3.29 -12.27
CA GLY A 190 -14.75 -1.96 -12.10
C GLY A 190 -14.78 -1.40 -10.68
N THR A 191 -15.34 -2.12 -9.70
CA THR A 191 -15.36 -1.66 -8.30
C THR A 191 -13.94 -1.66 -7.72
N LYS A 192 -13.61 -0.59 -6.98
CA LYS A 192 -12.35 -0.47 -6.24
C LYS A 192 -12.64 -0.63 -4.74
N VAL A 193 -11.94 -1.54 -4.09
CA VAL A 193 -12.04 -1.81 -2.64
C VAL A 193 -10.67 -1.58 -2.02
N TYR A 194 -10.64 -0.75 -1.00
CA TYR A 194 -9.43 -0.28 -0.36
C TYR A 194 -9.46 -0.58 1.14
N PHE A 195 -8.36 -1.12 1.64
CA PHE A 195 -8.19 -1.46 3.04
C PHE A 195 -7.22 -0.47 3.70
N HIS A 196 -7.66 0.18 4.78
CA HIS A 196 -6.76 0.96 5.61
C HIS A 196 -5.76 0.07 6.35
N LYS A 197 -4.72 0.68 6.92
CA LYS A 197 -3.76 -0.05 7.78
C LYS A 197 -4.48 -0.82 8.89
N ASN A 198 -4.03 -2.04 9.15
CA ASN A 198 -4.59 -2.98 10.13
C ASN A 198 -6.07 -3.35 9.89
N SER A 199 -6.57 -3.16 8.67
CA SER A 199 -7.95 -3.47 8.28
C SER A 199 -8.03 -4.76 7.47
N GLY A 200 -9.23 -5.31 7.31
CA GLY A 200 -9.45 -6.55 6.57
C GLY A 200 -10.92 -6.82 6.27
N MET A 201 -11.18 -7.94 5.61
CA MET A 201 -12.54 -8.45 5.38
C MET A 201 -12.66 -9.83 6.00
N LYS A 202 -13.81 -10.12 6.62
CA LYS A 202 -14.17 -11.45 7.09
C LYS A 202 -15.49 -11.86 6.45
N VAL A 203 -15.52 -13.02 5.82
CA VAL A 203 -16.76 -13.65 5.37
C VAL A 203 -17.06 -14.77 6.36
N ALA A 204 -18.16 -14.62 7.09
CA ALA A 204 -18.58 -15.56 8.12
C ALA A 204 -19.05 -16.89 7.52
N ALA A 205 -19.37 -17.85 8.38
CA ALA A 205 -19.77 -19.19 7.96
C ALA A 205 -20.99 -19.13 7.03
N GLY A 206 -20.97 -19.91 5.95
CA GLY A 206 -22.03 -19.91 4.93
C GLY A 206 -22.13 -18.63 4.08
N GLY A 207 -21.41 -17.55 4.43
CA GLY A 207 -21.39 -16.32 3.65
C GLY A 207 -20.76 -16.49 2.26
N ILE A 208 -21.18 -15.64 1.34
CA ILE A 208 -20.78 -15.70 -0.07
C ILE A 208 -20.16 -14.37 -0.50
N LEU A 209 -18.93 -14.43 -1.02
CA LEU A 209 -18.25 -13.29 -1.63
C LEU A 209 -18.11 -13.52 -3.13
N ASN A 210 -18.86 -12.76 -3.91
CA ASN A 210 -18.79 -12.77 -5.37
C ASN A 210 -18.04 -11.52 -5.85
N ILE A 211 -16.95 -11.70 -6.57
CA ILE A 211 -16.15 -10.64 -7.16
C ILE A 211 -16.20 -10.80 -8.68
N ASN A 212 -17.04 -9.99 -9.31
CA ASN A 212 -17.52 -10.15 -10.67
C ASN A 212 -16.84 -9.14 -11.62
N GLY A 213 -15.50 -9.17 -11.67
CA GLY A 213 -14.75 -8.38 -12.65
C GLY A 213 -14.97 -8.87 -14.08
N THR A 214 -14.59 -8.02 -15.04
CA THR A 214 -14.46 -8.37 -16.46
C THR A 214 -13.06 -8.02 -16.96
N GLN A 215 -12.69 -8.50 -18.15
CA GLN A 215 -11.39 -8.19 -18.75
C GLN A 215 -11.18 -6.68 -18.92
N SER A 216 -12.22 -5.94 -19.32
CA SER A 216 -12.16 -4.49 -19.50
C SER A 216 -12.32 -3.71 -18.19
N GLN A 217 -13.03 -4.27 -17.21
CA GLN A 217 -13.34 -3.61 -15.94
C GLN A 217 -13.07 -4.58 -14.78
N GLN A 218 -11.78 -4.69 -14.43
CA GLN A 218 -11.33 -5.53 -13.34
C GLN A 218 -11.78 -4.96 -11.98
N VAL A 219 -12.00 -5.84 -11.00
CA VAL A 219 -12.16 -5.41 -9.61
C VAL A 219 -10.77 -5.26 -8.99
N ILE A 220 -10.53 -4.15 -8.29
CA ILE A 220 -9.26 -3.88 -7.62
C ILE A 220 -9.48 -3.96 -6.11
N MET A 221 -8.64 -4.74 -5.42
CA MET A 221 -8.63 -4.88 -3.96
C MET A 221 -7.20 -4.66 -3.45
N ARG A 222 -6.94 -3.56 -2.74
CA ARG A 222 -5.59 -3.20 -2.28
C ARG A 222 -5.60 -2.31 -1.04
N GLY A 223 -4.42 -1.90 -0.56
CA GLY A 223 -4.31 -0.85 0.47
C GLY A 223 -4.83 0.50 -0.04
N ASP A 224 -5.29 1.35 0.88
CA ASP A 224 -5.90 2.66 0.59
C ASP A 224 -4.92 3.79 0.19
N ARG A 225 -3.61 3.55 0.32
CA ARG A 225 -2.56 4.45 -0.20
C ARG A 225 -2.46 4.28 -1.70
N ASN A 226 -2.54 5.39 -2.45
CA ASN A 226 -2.72 5.37 -3.90
C ASN A 226 -1.39 5.39 -4.69
N ASP A 227 -0.26 5.68 -4.06
CA ASP A 227 1.06 5.62 -4.70
C ASP A 227 1.38 4.19 -5.14
N THR A 228 1.76 4.06 -6.42
CA THR A 228 2.14 2.81 -7.10
C THR A 228 3.20 2.00 -6.35
N TYR A 229 4.07 2.66 -5.57
CA TYR A 229 5.02 1.98 -4.70
C TYR A 229 4.32 1.07 -3.69
N TYR A 230 3.17 1.48 -3.15
CA TYR A 230 2.42 0.74 -2.11
C TYR A 230 1.68 -0.50 -2.61
N ASP A 231 1.45 -0.64 -3.92
CA ASP A 231 0.97 -1.91 -4.50
C ASP A 231 1.96 -3.06 -4.32
N THR A 232 3.23 -2.70 -4.10
CA THR A 232 4.35 -3.63 -3.94
C THR A 232 4.91 -3.67 -2.53
N ILE A 233 4.21 -3.05 -1.56
CA ILE A 233 4.58 -3.09 -0.15
C ILE A 233 3.75 -4.17 0.57
N PRO A 234 4.41 -5.20 1.15
CA PRO A 234 3.73 -6.17 1.99
C PRO A 234 3.28 -5.54 3.33
N LYS A 235 2.33 -6.19 4.04
CA LYS A 235 1.88 -5.79 5.39
C LYS A 235 1.21 -4.41 5.49
N ASN A 236 0.66 -3.89 4.39
CA ASN A 236 -0.10 -2.63 4.39
C ASN A 236 -1.52 -2.78 4.93
N TRP A 237 -2.16 -3.96 4.78
CA TRP A 237 -3.42 -4.36 5.43
C TRP A 237 -3.39 -5.85 5.82
N ASN A 238 -4.45 -6.39 6.43
CA ASN A 238 -4.47 -7.74 7.01
C ASN A 238 -4.68 -8.83 5.94
N SER A 239 -5.94 -9.18 5.68
CA SER A 239 -6.34 -10.25 4.76
C SER A 239 -7.84 -10.28 4.49
N ILE A 240 -8.23 -11.00 3.43
CA ILE A 240 -9.62 -11.44 3.22
C ILE A 240 -9.73 -12.84 3.85
N ARG A 241 -10.48 -12.95 4.95
CA ARG A 241 -10.65 -14.18 5.74
C ARG A 241 -11.97 -14.84 5.38
N MET A 242 -11.91 -16.09 4.95
CA MET A 242 -13.06 -16.91 4.59
C MET A 242 -13.24 -18.00 5.66
N ALA A 243 -14.32 -17.92 6.43
CA ALA A 243 -14.63 -18.87 7.50
C ALA A 243 -15.16 -20.20 6.96
N ALA A 244 -15.34 -21.18 7.86
CA ALA A 244 -15.83 -22.51 7.50
C ALA A 244 -17.15 -22.47 6.73
N GLY A 245 -17.24 -23.21 5.62
CA GLY A 245 -18.43 -23.27 4.79
C GLY A 245 -18.70 -22.03 3.93
N SER A 246 -17.88 -20.98 4.01
CA SER A 246 -18.02 -19.80 3.15
C SER A 246 -17.57 -20.07 1.71
N LEU A 247 -18.10 -19.28 0.77
CA LEU A 247 -17.84 -19.40 -0.66
C LEU A 247 -17.21 -18.12 -1.21
N LEU A 248 -16.11 -18.28 -1.95
CA LEU A 248 -15.49 -17.23 -2.75
C LEU A 248 -15.63 -17.54 -4.23
N ASN A 249 -16.23 -16.64 -4.99
CA ASN A 249 -16.23 -16.65 -6.45
C ASN A 249 -15.52 -15.40 -6.95
N MET A 250 -14.32 -15.54 -7.51
CA MET A 250 -13.47 -14.44 -7.92
C MET A 250 -13.19 -14.52 -9.43
N ASN A 251 -13.50 -13.48 -10.19
CA ASN A 251 -13.20 -13.38 -11.61
C ASN A 251 -12.65 -11.99 -11.97
N HIS A 252 -11.59 -11.95 -12.79
CA HIS A 252 -10.95 -10.70 -13.22
C HIS A 252 -10.67 -9.73 -12.08
N THR A 253 -10.11 -10.26 -10.99
CA THR A 253 -9.77 -9.49 -9.80
C THR A 253 -8.28 -9.27 -9.73
N ARG A 254 -7.89 -8.08 -9.30
CA ARG A 254 -6.52 -7.79 -8.87
C ARG A 254 -6.50 -7.57 -7.37
N LEU A 255 -5.77 -8.43 -6.67
CA LEU A 255 -5.64 -8.44 -5.22
C LEU A 255 -4.19 -8.14 -4.83
N PHE A 256 -3.95 -7.03 -4.14
CA PHE A 256 -2.62 -6.49 -3.92
C PHE A 256 -2.32 -6.05 -2.49
N GLY A 257 -1.09 -6.32 -2.06
CA GLY A 257 -0.55 -5.85 -0.77
C GLY A 257 -1.22 -6.56 0.40
N GLY A 258 -0.52 -6.72 1.52
CA GLY A 258 -1.13 -7.15 2.78
C GLY A 258 -0.31 -8.19 3.53
N THR A 259 -0.88 -8.75 4.59
CA THR A 259 -0.25 -9.83 5.35
C THR A 259 -0.48 -11.16 4.66
N LYS A 260 -1.74 -11.48 4.37
CA LYS A 260 -2.15 -12.59 3.50
C LYS A 260 -3.20 -12.13 2.51
N GLY A 261 -3.24 -12.68 1.30
CA GLY A 261 -4.27 -12.33 0.32
C GLY A 261 -5.60 -12.94 0.70
N LEU A 262 -5.68 -14.26 0.57
CA LEU A 262 -6.84 -15.06 0.95
C LEU A 262 -6.45 -15.98 2.11
N ASP A 263 -7.09 -15.84 3.27
CA ASP A 263 -6.99 -16.79 4.38
C ASP A 263 -8.25 -17.65 4.41
N LEU A 264 -8.13 -18.85 3.84
CA LEU A 264 -9.21 -19.80 3.59
C LEU A 264 -9.20 -20.89 4.68
N ARG A 265 -10.26 -20.97 5.48
CA ARG A 265 -10.40 -21.97 6.55
C ARG A 265 -11.63 -22.82 6.31
N GLN A 266 -11.47 -24.07 5.91
CA GLN A 266 -12.56 -24.99 5.58
C GLN A 266 -13.60 -24.36 4.63
N SER A 267 -13.11 -23.60 3.65
CA SER A 267 -13.93 -22.82 2.70
C SER A 267 -13.72 -23.30 1.28
N THR A 268 -14.57 -22.83 0.35
CA THR A 268 -14.43 -23.14 -1.08
C THR A 268 -14.17 -21.85 -1.87
N ALA A 269 -13.12 -21.86 -2.68
CA ALA A 269 -12.76 -20.75 -3.55
C ALA A 269 -12.70 -21.19 -5.01
N THR A 270 -13.41 -20.47 -5.88
CA THR A 270 -13.27 -20.53 -7.33
C THR A 270 -12.66 -19.22 -7.82
N ILE A 271 -11.48 -19.29 -8.44
CA ILE A 271 -10.70 -18.13 -8.88
C ILE A 271 -10.45 -18.23 -10.39
N LYS A 272 -10.80 -17.19 -11.14
CA LYS A 272 -10.64 -17.14 -12.59
C LYS A 272 -10.02 -15.82 -13.05
N ASN A 273 -9.14 -15.88 -14.04
CA ASN A 273 -8.61 -14.70 -14.76
C ASN A 273 -8.07 -13.58 -13.84
N SER A 274 -7.44 -13.94 -12.72
CA SER A 274 -7.14 -13.01 -11.62
C SER A 274 -5.65 -12.92 -11.34
N PHE A 275 -5.26 -11.85 -10.65
CA PHE A 275 -3.89 -11.55 -10.28
C PHE A 275 -3.81 -11.34 -8.76
N ILE A 276 -2.94 -12.08 -8.07
CA ILE A 276 -2.73 -11.95 -6.62
C ILE A 276 -1.25 -11.64 -6.39
N HIS A 277 -0.92 -10.46 -5.84
CA HIS A 277 0.45 -10.00 -5.82
C HIS A 277 0.82 -9.12 -4.62
N THR A 278 1.98 -9.45 -4.07
CA THR A 278 2.58 -8.87 -2.86
C THR A 278 1.85 -9.15 -1.56
N PHE A 279 2.33 -10.16 -0.82
CA PHE A 279 1.88 -10.47 0.53
C PHE A 279 3.06 -10.81 1.43
N GLN A 280 3.01 -10.37 2.68
CA GLN A 280 4.08 -10.62 3.65
C GLN A 280 4.28 -12.10 3.90
N GLU A 281 3.18 -12.86 3.98
CA GLU A 281 3.21 -14.28 4.25
C GLU A 281 2.78 -15.05 3.00
N TYR A 282 1.46 -15.11 2.73
CA TYR A 282 0.89 -15.96 1.69
C TYR A 282 -0.04 -15.20 0.76
N GLY A 283 0.03 -15.47 -0.53
CA GLY A 283 -1.01 -15.02 -1.47
C GLY A 283 -2.33 -15.75 -1.22
N ILE A 284 -2.27 -17.08 -1.19
CA ILE A 284 -3.36 -17.97 -0.76
C ILE A 284 -2.86 -18.80 0.41
N TYR A 285 -3.54 -18.70 1.55
CA TYR A 285 -3.33 -19.51 2.73
C TYR A 285 -4.56 -20.39 2.95
N ALA A 286 -4.45 -21.69 2.68
CA ALA A 286 -5.59 -22.60 2.70
C ALA A 286 -5.42 -23.70 3.74
N VAL A 287 -6.35 -23.75 4.70
CA VAL A 287 -6.42 -24.82 5.72
C VAL A 287 -7.64 -25.68 5.47
N ALA A 288 -7.43 -26.97 5.14
CA ALA A 288 -8.50 -27.94 4.85
C ALA A 288 -9.59 -27.38 3.91
N SER A 289 -9.19 -26.62 2.89
CA SER A 289 -10.08 -25.89 1.99
C SER A 289 -10.08 -26.48 0.58
N THR A 290 -11.09 -26.10 -0.21
CA THR A 290 -11.16 -26.43 -1.64
C THR A 290 -10.83 -25.20 -2.47
N VAL A 291 -9.83 -25.28 -3.35
CA VAL A 291 -9.44 -24.16 -4.23
C VAL A 291 -9.38 -24.65 -5.67
N THR A 292 -10.17 -24.03 -6.54
CA THR A 292 -10.12 -24.24 -7.99
C THR A 292 -9.76 -22.93 -8.67
N ALA A 293 -8.57 -22.87 -9.27
CA ALA A 293 -8.06 -21.70 -9.95
C ALA A 293 -7.79 -21.96 -11.43
N ASN A 294 -8.27 -21.07 -12.30
CA ASN A 294 -8.03 -21.12 -13.74
C ASN A 294 -7.54 -19.77 -14.26
N ASN A 295 -6.43 -19.73 -14.99
CA ASN A 295 -5.84 -18.48 -15.48
C ASN A 295 -5.53 -17.50 -14.32
N LEU A 296 -4.69 -17.95 -13.40
CA LEU A 296 -4.28 -17.20 -12.19
C LEU A 296 -2.80 -16.84 -12.29
N VAL A 297 -2.46 -15.60 -11.97
CA VAL A 297 -1.07 -15.16 -11.84
C VAL A 297 -0.77 -14.76 -10.40
N MET A 298 0.35 -15.26 -9.86
CA MET A 298 0.79 -14.96 -8.50
C MET A 298 2.29 -14.66 -8.43
N ASN A 299 2.67 -13.68 -7.60
CA ASN A 299 4.07 -13.28 -7.40
C ASN A 299 4.26 -12.52 -6.05
N ASN A 300 5.51 -12.37 -5.63
CA ASN A 300 5.99 -11.54 -4.53
C ASN A 300 5.36 -11.86 -3.17
N CYS A 301 5.32 -13.13 -2.75
CA CYS A 301 4.83 -13.56 -1.44
C CYS A 301 5.97 -14.05 -0.56
N GLY A 302 6.03 -13.59 0.69
CA GLY A 302 7.17 -13.82 1.58
C GLY A 302 7.40 -15.27 1.99
N GLU A 303 6.37 -15.97 2.47
CA GLU A 303 6.48 -17.39 2.83
C GLU A 303 6.26 -18.28 1.61
N SER A 304 5.09 -18.16 0.98
CA SER A 304 4.79 -18.85 -0.27
C SER A 304 3.69 -18.14 -1.05
N ALA A 305 3.68 -18.23 -2.38
CA ALA A 305 2.52 -17.76 -3.13
C ALA A 305 1.26 -18.56 -2.72
N ILE A 306 1.38 -19.89 -2.56
CA ILE A 306 0.29 -20.76 -2.14
C ILE A 306 0.76 -21.65 -0.99
N GLY A 307 0.18 -21.48 0.20
CA GLY A 307 0.35 -22.37 1.35
C GLY A 307 -0.88 -23.24 1.58
N ILE A 308 -0.71 -24.56 1.55
CA ILE A 308 -1.76 -25.56 1.80
C ILE A 308 -1.42 -26.30 3.09
N PHE A 309 -2.36 -26.29 4.03
CA PHE A 309 -2.23 -26.90 5.34
C PHE A 309 -3.43 -27.79 5.64
N LYS A 310 -3.23 -28.86 6.40
CA LYS A 310 -4.29 -29.85 6.69
C LYS A 310 -4.97 -30.41 5.42
N GLY A 311 -4.25 -30.39 4.28
CA GLY A 311 -4.73 -30.89 3.00
C GLY A 311 -5.89 -30.11 2.38
N GLY A 312 -6.93 -30.83 1.96
CA GLY A 312 -8.04 -30.30 1.15
C GLY A 312 -7.98 -30.73 -0.31
N ASN A 313 -8.64 -29.99 -1.20
CA ASN A 313 -8.74 -30.31 -2.62
C ASN A 313 -8.37 -29.10 -3.48
N HIS A 314 -7.31 -29.21 -4.27
CA HIS A 314 -6.70 -28.08 -4.95
C HIS A 314 -6.48 -28.36 -6.43
N SER A 315 -6.84 -27.41 -7.28
CA SER A 315 -6.56 -27.46 -8.71
C SER A 315 -6.16 -26.09 -9.24
N TYR A 316 -5.01 -26.03 -9.88
CA TYR A 316 -4.44 -24.84 -10.50
C TYR A 316 -4.17 -25.17 -11.98
N THR A 317 -4.96 -24.58 -12.88
CA THR A 317 -4.88 -24.84 -14.33
C THR A 317 -4.60 -23.54 -15.09
N HIS A 318 -3.68 -23.58 -16.05
CA HIS A 318 -3.22 -22.37 -16.76
C HIS A 318 -2.75 -21.26 -15.81
N ALA A 319 -2.09 -21.64 -14.71
CA ALA A 319 -1.61 -20.70 -13.71
C ALA A 319 -0.13 -20.36 -13.93
N THR A 320 0.25 -19.13 -13.61
CA THR A 320 1.66 -18.71 -13.50
C THR A 320 1.92 -18.28 -12.08
N ILE A 321 2.48 -19.19 -11.29
CA ILE A 321 2.85 -19.00 -9.89
C ILE A 321 4.36 -18.80 -9.87
N ALA A 322 4.79 -17.57 -10.12
CA ALA A 322 6.20 -17.23 -10.27
C ALA A 322 6.59 -16.29 -9.13
N ASN A 323 7.07 -16.86 -8.01
CA ASN A 323 7.27 -16.14 -6.77
C ASN A 323 8.70 -15.58 -6.64
N TYR A 324 8.85 -14.31 -7.01
CA TYR A 324 10.10 -13.57 -6.92
C TYR A 324 9.94 -12.37 -6.00
N SER A 325 10.98 -12.03 -5.22
CA SER A 325 10.96 -10.81 -4.41
C SER A 325 12.32 -10.18 -4.28
N GLY A 326 12.40 -8.87 -4.55
CA GLY A 326 13.59 -8.06 -4.24
C GLY A 326 13.64 -7.59 -2.79
N THR A 327 12.53 -7.61 -2.05
CA THR A 327 12.41 -7.00 -0.72
C THR A 327 12.28 -8.03 0.41
N MET A 328 11.85 -9.26 0.11
CA MET A 328 11.60 -10.30 1.12
C MET A 328 12.70 -11.38 1.14
N GLY A 329 13.94 -10.99 0.85
CA GLY A 329 15.13 -11.85 0.65
C GLY A 329 15.41 -12.88 1.73
N SER A 330 15.03 -12.63 2.99
CA SER A 330 15.22 -13.52 4.13
C SER A 330 14.13 -14.58 4.33
N LEU A 331 12.99 -14.48 3.64
CA LEU A 331 11.85 -15.39 3.81
C LEU A 331 11.89 -16.58 2.82
N ASN A 332 10.99 -17.54 2.99
CA ASN A 332 11.00 -18.79 2.24
C ASN A 332 10.73 -18.60 0.74
N ARG A 333 9.75 -17.77 0.36
CA ARG A 333 9.37 -17.42 -1.02
C ARG A 333 9.15 -18.61 -1.94
N LEU A 334 8.49 -19.65 -1.44
CA LEU A 334 8.13 -20.81 -2.25
C LEU A 334 7.04 -20.45 -3.27
N GLY A 335 6.99 -21.14 -4.40
CA GLY A 335 5.83 -21.07 -5.29
C GLY A 335 4.62 -21.73 -4.63
N ILE A 336 4.77 -23.00 -4.24
CA ILE A 336 3.74 -23.75 -3.51
C ILE A 336 4.39 -24.49 -2.33
N PHE A 337 3.79 -24.35 -1.15
CA PHE A 337 4.03 -25.20 0.01
C PHE A 337 2.77 -25.99 0.32
N ALA A 338 2.87 -27.31 0.47
CA ALA A 338 1.72 -28.13 0.84
C ALA A 338 2.06 -29.17 1.91
N THR A 339 1.26 -29.21 2.96
CA THR A 339 1.32 -30.19 4.03
C THR A 339 -0.08 -30.69 4.42
N ASN A 340 -0.14 -31.90 4.97
CA ASN A 340 -1.35 -32.49 5.57
C ASN A 340 -1.42 -32.28 7.09
N GLU A 341 -0.50 -31.51 7.66
CA GLU A 341 -0.47 -31.09 9.05
C GLU A 341 -0.94 -29.63 9.21
N PHE A 342 -1.50 -29.29 10.36
CA PHE A 342 -1.75 -27.90 10.75
C PHE A 342 -1.68 -27.73 12.27
N LYS A 343 -1.06 -26.64 12.73
CA LYS A 343 -1.02 -26.27 14.14
C LYS A 343 -2.10 -25.23 14.41
N GLU A 344 -3.11 -25.61 15.18
CA GLU A 344 -4.19 -24.73 15.61
C GLU A 344 -3.67 -23.66 16.58
N GLU A 345 -4.46 -22.59 16.80
CA GLU A 345 -4.08 -21.46 17.67
C GLU A 345 -3.82 -21.88 19.13
N ASN A 346 -4.50 -22.93 19.60
CA ASN A 346 -4.29 -23.52 20.92
C ASN A 346 -3.00 -24.38 21.02
N GLY A 347 -2.23 -24.47 19.94
CA GLY A 347 -0.99 -25.25 19.86
C GLY A 347 -1.19 -26.72 19.49
N GLN A 348 -2.42 -27.20 19.36
CA GLN A 348 -2.72 -28.57 18.95
C GLN A 348 -2.34 -28.81 17.49
N ILE A 349 -1.67 -29.93 17.24
CA ILE A 349 -1.41 -30.40 15.87
C ILE A 349 -2.60 -31.26 15.41
N VAL A 350 -3.14 -30.92 14.26
CA VAL A 350 -4.21 -31.65 13.59
C VAL A 350 -3.76 -32.05 12.19
N TYR A 351 -4.35 -33.12 11.68
CA TYR A 351 -4.02 -33.65 10.35
C TYR A 351 -5.27 -33.70 9.47
N GLY A 352 -5.08 -33.71 8.16
CA GLY A 352 -6.17 -33.87 7.20
C GLY A 352 -5.66 -34.30 5.83
N ALA A 353 -6.43 -35.11 5.11
CA ALA A 353 -6.01 -35.61 3.81
C ALA A 353 -5.86 -34.48 2.78
N LEU A 354 -4.74 -34.48 2.04
CA LEU A 354 -4.65 -33.78 0.77
C LEU A 354 -5.26 -34.69 -0.29
N GLN A 355 -6.54 -34.44 -0.57
CA GLN A 355 -7.37 -35.26 -1.44
C GLN A 355 -6.83 -35.23 -2.86
N ASN A 356 -6.55 -34.03 -3.39
CA ASN A 356 -5.83 -33.81 -4.64
C ASN A 356 -5.10 -32.47 -4.58
N LEU A 357 -3.94 -32.41 -5.24
CA LEU A 357 -3.27 -31.18 -5.67
C LEU A 357 -2.92 -31.31 -7.14
N ASN A 358 -3.74 -30.73 -8.00
CA ASN A 358 -3.58 -30.79 -9.45
C ASN A 358 -2.94 -29.50 -9.97
N ILE A 359 -1.76 -29.59 -10.57
CA ILE A 359 -1.05 -28.50 -11.25
C ILE A 359 -0.99 -28.85 -12.73
N LEU A 360 -1.82 -28.19 -13.54
CA LEU A 360 -2.09 -28.58 -14.92
C LEU A 360 -1.78 -27.42 -15.87
N ASN A 361 -1.00 -27.67 -16.93
CA ASN A 361 -0.66 -26.65 -17.94
C ASN A 361 -0.18 -25.33 -17.32
N SER A 362 0.66 -25.41 -16.27
CA SER A 362 0.99 -24.28 -15.40
C SER A 362 2.49 -24.08 -15.23
N ILE A 363 2.87 -22.93 -14.70
CA ILE A 363 4.24 -22.58 -14.37
C ILE A 363 4.32 -22.36 -12.85
N VAL A 364 5.25 -23.05 -12.19
CA VAL A 364 5.53 -22.84 -10.76
C VAL A 364 7.03 -22.59 -10.56
N TYR A 365 7.40 -21.36 -10.24
CA TYR A 365 8.78 -20.90 -10.15
C TYR A 365 8.99 -20.04 -8.92
N SER A 366 10.25 -19.92 -8.49
CA SER A 366 10.68 -18.94 -7.50
C SER A 366 12.15 -18.56 -7.67
N ASP A 367 12.60 -17.53 -6.96
CA ASP A 367 14.02 -17.19 -6.80
C ASP A 367 14.74 -18.12 -5.81
N ARG A 368 14.07 -19.18 -5.33
CA ARG A 368 14.65 -20.25 -4.51
C ARG A 368 15.04 -21.47 -5.34
N ASP A 369 15.79 -22.35 -4.71
CA ASP A 369 16.23 -23.63 -5.25
C ASP A 369 15.04 -24.51 -5.66
N ASN A 370 14.06 -24.63 -4.77
CA ASN A 370 12.86 -25.42 -4.98
C ASN A 370 11.63 -24.50 -4.98
N SER A 371 10.84 -24.57 -6.06
CA SER A 371 9.60 -23.81 -6.19
C SER A 371 8.41 -24.48 -5.51
N ILE A 372 8.45 -25.80 -5.33
CA ILE A 372 7.39 -26.59 -4.71
C ILE A 372 7.99 -27.39 -3.55
N THR A 373 7.32 -27.36 -2.40
CA THR A 373 7.63 -28.21 -1.25
C THR A 373 6.38 -28.97 -0.84
N LEU A 374 6.48 -30.31 -0.78
CA LEU A 374 5.40 -31.21 -0.39
C LEU A 374 5.82 -32.00 0.85
N GLU A 375 5.09 -31.83 1.95
CA GLU A 375 5.39 -32.44 3.25
C GLU A 375 4.24 -33.34 3.70
N LYS A 376 4.40 -34.65 3.46
CA LYS A 376 3.47 -35.65 3.97
C LYS A 376 3.87 -36.06 5.39
N VAL A 377 2.95 -35.88 6.33
CA VAL A 377 3.06 -36.35 7.72
C VAL A 377 2.06 -37.47 7.97
N GLY A 378 2.53 -38.56 8.59
CA GLY A 378 1.69 -39.70 8.96
C GLY A 378 1.10 -40.47 7.77
N THR A 379 -0.05 -41.10 7.99
CA THR A 379 -0.67 -42.06 7.05
C THR A 379 -1.82 -41.49 6.23
N ASN A 380 -2.24 -40.25 6.49
CA ASN A 380 -3.32 -39.60 5.74
C ASN A 380 -3.00 -39.57 4.24
N GLN A 381 -4.04 -39.62 3.42
CA GLN A 381 -3.91 -39.47 1.97
C GLN A 381 -3.20 -38.15 1.63
N PHE A 382 -2.28 -38.25 0.68
CA PHE A 382 -1.51 -37.13 0.15
C PHE A 382 -1.31 -37.34 -1.35
N GLN A 383 -2.28 -36.90 -2.15
CA GLN A 383 -2.28 -37.11 -3.60
C GLN A 383 -2.04 -35.79 -4.32
N TYR A 384 -1.20 -35.85 -5.36
CA TYR A 384 -0.89 -34.72 -6.23
C TYR A 384 -0.65 -35.22 -7.67
N LEU A 385 -0.90 -34.34 -8.63
CA LEU A 385 -0.64 -34.54 -10.05
C LEU A 385 -0.06 -33.25 -10.62
N ILE A 386 1.14 -33.34 -11.18
CA ILE A 386 1.78 -32.25 -11.94
C ILE A 386 1.86 -32.72 -13.38
N GLN A 387 1.15 -32.04 -14.28
CA GLN A 387 1.07 -32.43 -15.68
C GLN A 387 1.23 -31.23 -16.60
N ASN A 388 2.01 -31.41 -17.68
CA ASN A 388 2.29 -30.39 -18.70
C ASN A 388 2.71 -29.04 -18.09
N SER A 389 3.47 -29.08 -17.00
CA SER A 389 3.79 -27.90 -16.20
C SER A 389 5.29 -27.72 -16.09
N SER A 390 5.74 -26.47 -16.04
CA SER A 390 7.14 -26.12 -15.82
C SER A 390 7.36 -25.78 -14.36
N ILE A 391 8.31 -26.45 -13.73
CA ILE A 391 8.64 -26.26 -12.31
C ILE A 391 10.14 -26.02 -12.14
N LYS A 392 10.52 -25.19 -11.16
CA LYS A 392 11.93 -25.00 -10.79
C LYS A 392 12.30 -25.90 -9.61
N TYR A 393 13.38 -26.65 -9.75
CA TYR A 393 13.95 -27.49 -8.72
C TYR A 393 15.47 -27.63 -8.94
N SER A 394 16.29 -27.56 -7.88
CA SER A 394 17.76 -27.60 -7.99
C SER A 394 18.37 -29.01 -7.86
N GLY A 395 17.57 -30.02 -7.51
CA GLY A 395 17.99 -31.42 -7.34
C GLY A 395 16.89 -32.45 -7.64
N VAL A 396 17.00 -33.66 -7.08
CA VAL A 396 15.90 -34.64 -7.12
C VAL A 396 14.85 -34.24 -6.08
N SER A 397 13.57 -34.23 -6.46
CA SER A 397 12.51 -33.86 -5.52
C SER A 397 12.39 -34.87 -4.37
N GLY A 398 12.20 -34.39 -3.14
CA GLY A 398 11.93 -35.28 -1.99
C GLY A 398 10.62 -36.04 -2.13
N ALA A 399 9.76 -35.60 -3.05
CA ALA A 399 8.49 -36.21 -3.42
C ALA A 399 8.60 -37.21 -4.59
N GLY A 400 9.74 -37.30 -5.29
CA GLY A 400 10.05 -38.35 -6.27
C GLY A 400 9.54 -38.15 -7.71
N PHE A 401 9.22 -36.92 -8.10
CA PHE A 401 8.98 -36.53 -9.51
C PHE A 401 10.18 -35.83 -10.14
#